data_AF-A0A2W4S482-F1
#
_entry.id   AF-A0A2W4S482-F1
#
_cell.length_a   1.000
_cell.length_b   1.000
_cell.length_c   1.000
_cell.angle_alpha   90.00
_cell.angle_beta   90.00
_cell.angle_gamma   90.00
#
_symmetry.space_group_name_H-M   'P 1'
#
loop_
_entity.id
_entity.type
_entity.pdbx_description
1 polymer ?
#
loop_
_entity_poly.entity_id
_entity_poly.type
_entity_poly.pdbx_seq_one_letter_code
_entity_poly.pdbx_strand_id
1 'polypeptide(L)'
;MSGEFANLRDSERLLPRWANEQDSWVRAIVHDVLVNPCPCSDADIERYLKVLLAEKKLADDTFEPVPRVEEKPLDDNALDPVRLNSLKIGEGVNALKPGTQIDFAPRVTVIFGENGSGKSGFVRVLKRAAGVRTAEDILPNIWAAKQSSPSAVFTVTVGTSEKTVDWKNESGISPLNRVNVFDTRGARLHLEEDLTYVYTPGELMLYPLVQNAIERVRTALSQAISARTPGANTLQQFFDPSSSIYPLIATLGGATDLEEIRRYAALPDRFESTIESLKAEIEALKSSNTQNELKRLQARRAMVEALSSAIDVARAFDLERYAELLDAYTRNKERRDKAGAKAFEGLGIPGALSEEWRNFIQSGEHCVKTHFGDGYPSAEDSCACCRRPLSDAAVALIKKYRG
;
A
#
# COMPACT_ATOMS: atom_id res chain seq x y z
N MET A 1 -12.13 -17.33 -58.88
CA MET A 1 -13.21 -17.17 -57.88
C MET A 1 -13.43 -18.39 -56.97
N SER A 2 -12.59 -19.43 -57.04
CA SER A 2 -12.71 -20.66 -56.22
C SER A 2 -11.79 -20.69 -54.99
N GLY A 3 -10.86 -19.74 -54.85
CA GLY A 3 -9.89 -19.69 -53.74
C GLY A 3 -10.36 -18.91 -52.51
N GLU A 4 -11.19 -17.87 -52.65
CA GLU A 4 -11.67 -17.05 -51.52
C GLU A 4 -12.70 -17.76 -50.64
N PHE A 5 -13.53 -18.63 -51.21
CA PHE A 5 -14.52 -19.41 -50.44
C PHE A 5 -13.92 -20.59 -49.65
N ALA A 6 -12.68 -21.00 -49.96
CA ALA A 6 -12.00 -22.05 -49.20
C ALA A 6 -11.46 -21.53 -47.86
N ASN A 7 -10.95 -20.29 -47.82
CA ASN A 7 -10.43 -19.66 -46.61
C ASN A 7 -11.52 -19.32 -45.58
N LEU A 8 -12.74 -19.04 -46.01
CA LEU A 8 -13.88 -18.82 -45.11
C LEU A 8 -14.31 -20.12 -44.40
N ARG A 9 -14.27 -21.28 -45.06
CA ARG A 9 -14.62 -22.58 -44.44
C ARG A 9 -13.62 -23.05 -43.37
N ASP A 10 -12.38 -22.57 -43.44
CA ASP A 10 -11.37 -22.83 -42.41
C ASP A 10 -11.54 -21.92 -41.18
N SER A 11 -12.15 -20.73 -41.32
CA SER A 11 -12.45 -19.88 -40.17
C SER A 11 -13.54 -20.45 -39.27
N GLU A 12 -14.48 -21.20 -39.86
CA GLU A 12 -15.64 -21.80 -39.18
C GLU A 12 -15.27 -22.84 -38.12
N ARG A 13 -14.03 -23.37 -38.21
CA ARG A 13 -13.50 -24.37 -37.30
C ARG A 13 -12.58 -23.80 -36.23
N LEU A 14 -12.27 -22.50 -36.27
CA LEU A 14 -11.28 -21.90 -35.39
C LEU A 14 -11.71 -21.94 -33.92
N LEU A 15 -12.97 -21.65 -33.62
CA LEU A 15 -13.45 -21.60 -32.23
C LEU A 15 -13.55 -23.00 -31.58
N PRO A 16 -14.15 -24.03 -32.22
CA PRO A 16 -14.10 -25.40 -31.72
C PRO A 16 -12.68 -25.95 -31.58
N ARG A 17 -11.80 -25.70 -32.57
CA ARG A 17 -10.37 -26.11 -32.52
C ARG A 17 -9.67 -25.49 -31.32
N TRP A 18 -9.78 -24.17 -31.18
CA TRP A 18 -9.19 -23.44 -30.06
C TRP A 18 -9.70 -23.97 -28.72
N ALA A 19 -11.02 -24.20 -28.58
CA ALA A 19 -11.62 -24.71 -27.35
C ALA A 19 -11.17 -26.13 -26.98
N ASN A 20 -10.85 -26.97 -27.97
CA ASN A 20 -10.32 -28.32 -27.74
C ASN A 20 -8.87 -28.32 -27.25
N GLU A 21 -8.14 -27.20 -27.40
CA GLU A 21 -6.81 -26.97 -26.84
C GLU A 21 -6.85 -26.33 -25.44
N GLN A 22 -8.02 -25.83 -25.01
CA GLN A 22 -8.20 -25.23 -23.69
C GLN A 22 -8.65 -26.25 -22.63
N ASP A 23 -8.57 -25.81 -21.36
CA ASP A 23 -9.16 -26.46 -20.19
C ASP A 23 -10.67 -26.72 -20.35
N SER A 24 -11.19 -27.70 -19.62
CA SER A 24 -12.58 -28.18 -19.73
C SER A 24 -13.60 -27.10 -19.37
N TRP A 25 -13.30 -26.23 -18.41
CA TRP A 25 -14.20 -25.12 -18.06
C TRP A 25 -14.34 -24.10 -19.21
N VAL A 26 -13.27 -23.82 -19.96
CA VAL A 26 -13.33 -22.95 -21.15
C VAL A 26 -14.09 -23.66 -22.27
N ARG A 27 -13.85 -24.97 -22.40
CA ARG A 27 -14.56 -25.79 -23.38
C ARG A 27 -16.07 -25.84 -23.13
N ALA A 28 -16.49 -25.87 -21.86
CA ALA A 28 -17.91 -25.78 -21.49
C ALA A 28 -18.53 -24.45 -21.94
N ILE A 29 -17.82 -23.33 -21.74
CA ILE A 29 -18.27 -22.00 -22.21
C ILE A 29 -18.47 -22.04 -23.73
N VAL A 30 -17.47 -22.52 -24.47
CA VAL A 30 -17.54 -22.54 -25.94
C VAL A 30 -18.63 -23.47 -26.44
N HIS A 31 -18.78 -24.65 -25.84
CA HIS A 31 -19.88 -25.57 -26.16
C HIS A 31 -21.24 -24.88 -26.01
N ASP A 32 -21.48 -24.20 -24.90
CA ASP A 32 -22.77 -23.58 -24.62
C ASP A 32 -23.04 -22.35 -25.51
N VAL A 33 -22.00 -21.57 -25.85
CA VAL A 33 -22.10 -20.47 -26.81
C VAL A 33 -22.37 -20.96 -28.23
N LEU A 34 -21.79 -22.10 -28.63
CA LEU A 34 -22.05 -22.71 -29.94
C LEU A 34 -23.48 -23.26 -30.04
N VAL A 35 -24.00 -23.86 -28.96
CA VAL A 35 -25.38 -24.36 -28.89
C VAL A 35 -26.39 -23.22 -28.79
N ASN A 36 -26.06 -22.17 -28.03
CA ASN A 36 -26.93 -21.03 -27.79
C ASN A 36 -26.13 -19.70 -27.87
N PRO A 37 -26.09 -19.04 -29.04
CA PRO A 37 -25.34 -17.80 -29.28
C PRO A 37 -25.89 -16.57 -28.54
N CYS A 38 -25.95 -16.60 -27.21
CA CYS A 38 -26.38 -15.51 -26.36
C CYS A 38 -25.43 -15.31 -25.17
N PRO A 39 -25.48 -14.16 -24.48
CA PRO A 39 -24.75 -13.99 -23.23
C PRO A 39 -25.13 -15.06 -22.21
N CYS A 40 -24.13 -15.68 -21.58
CA CYS A 40 -24.36 -16.70 -20.55
C CYS A 40 -25.10 -16.09 -19.33
N SER A 41 -25.95 -16.86 -18.65
CA SER A 41 -26.63 -16.41 -17.43
C SER A 41 -25.69 -16.44 -16.21
N ASP A 42 -26.08 -15.85 -15.08
CA ASP A 42 -25.30 -15.98 -13.83
C ASP A 42 -25.18 -17.44 -13.36
N ALA A 43 -26.22 -18.25 -13.57
CA ALA A 43 -26.21 -19.68 -13.25
C ALA A 43 -25.19 -20.46 -14.11
N ASP A 44 -25.02 -20.06 -15.37
CA ASP A 44 -24.00 -20.63 -16.25
C ASP A 44 -22.59 -20.28 -15.75
N ILE A 45 -22.35 -19.03 -15.34
CA ILE A 45 -21.06 -18.62 -14.77
C ILE A 45 -20.74 -19.40 -13.50
N GLU A 46 -21.72 -19.61 -12.62
CA GLU A 46 -21.52 -20.42 -11.41
C GLU A 46 -21.16 -21.88 -11.76
N ARG A 47 -21.83 -22.46 -12.76
CA ARG A 47 -21.51 -23.81 -13.26
C ARG A 47 -20.09 -23.87 -13.84
N TYR A 48 -19.68 -22.92 -14.67
CA TYR A 48 -18.32 -22.88 -15.23
C TYR A 48 -17.26 -22.72 -14.13
N LEU A 49 -17.54 -21.91 -13.12
CA LEU A 49 -16.66 -21.76 -11.96
C LEU A 49 -16.52 -23.09 -11.19
N LYS A 50 -17.61 -23.85 -10.98
CA LYS A 50 -17.53 -25.18 -10.37
C LYS A 50 -16.66 -26.15 -11.16
N VAL A 51 -16.81 -26.17 -12.50
CA VAL A 51 -15.96 -26.99 -13.37
C VAL A 51 -14.49 -26.58 -13.24
N LEU A 52 -14.19 -25.27 -13.24
CA LEU A 52 -12.84 -24.76 -13.04
C LEU A 52 -12.25 -25.21 -11.70
N LEU A 53 -13.01 -25.10 -10.61
CA LEU A 53 -12.56 -25.49 -9.27
C LEU A 53 -12.31 -26.99 -9.17
N ALA A 54 -13.21 -27.83 -9.69
CA ALA A 54 -13.04 -29.28 -9.72
C ALA A 54 -11.83 -29.69 -10.59
N GLU A 55 -11.70 -29.11 -11.79
CA GLU A 55 -10.61 -29.40 -12.73
C GLU A 55 -9.23 -29.06 -12.14
N LYS A 56 -9.12 -27.95 -11.39
CA LYS A 56 -7.88 -27.53 -10.72
C LYS A 56 -7.70 -28.13 -9.32
N LYS A 57 -8.58 -29.04 -8.89
CA LYS A 57 -8.56 -29.66 -7.55
C LYS A 57 -8.60 -28.64 -6.40
N LEU A 58 -9.36 -27.57 -6.60
CA LEU A 58 -9.61 -26.50 -5.64
C LEU A 58 -10.97 -26.65 -4.94
N ALA A 59 -11.73 -27.68 -5.29
CA ALA A 59 -12.94 -28.13 -4.62
C ALA A 59 -12.91 -29.65 -4.46
N ASP A 60 -13.68 -30.18 -3.50
CA ASP A 60 -13.81 -31.62 -3.25
C ASP A 60 -14.72 -32.34 -4.27
N ASP A 61 -15.31 -31.58 -5.19
CA ASP A 61 -16.17 -32.11 -6.24
C ASP A 61 -15.38 -33.03 -7.20
N THR A 62 -16.03 -34.12 -7.63
CA THR A 62 -15.44 -35.01 -8.62
C THR A 62 -15.40 -34.30 -9.98
N PHE A 63 -14.21 -34.19 -10.56
CA PHE A 63 -14.05 -33.58 -11.88
C PHE A 63 -14.52 -34.55 -12.98
N GLU A 64 -15.52 -34.09 -13.75
CA GLU A 64 -15.97 -34.75 -14.98
C GLU A 64 -15.43 -33.99 -16.20
N PRO A 65 -14.60 -34.62 -17.07
CA PRO A 65 -14.07 -33.96 -18.25
C PRO A 65 -15.17 -33.54 -19.22
N VAL A 66 -15.12 -32.29 -19.67
CA VAL A 66 -16.05 -31.81 -20.70
C VAL A 66 -15.66 -32.41 -22.05
N PRO A 67 -16.59 -33.08 -22.76
CA PRO A 67 -16.31 -33.67 -24.06
C PRO A 67 -15.71 -32.67 -25.05
N ARG A 68 -14.93 -33.16 -26.01
CA ARG A 68 -14.42 -32.33 -27.10
C ARG A 68 -15.59 -31.78 -27.93
N VAL A 69 -15.48 -30.52 -28.33
CA VAL A 69 -16.43 -29.87 -29.23
C VAL A 69 -16.20 -30.42 -30.63
N GLU A 70 -17.26 -30.83 -31.31
CA GLU A 70 -17.16 -31.28 -32.69
C GLU A 70 -16.71 -30.14 -33.61
N GLU A 71 -15.66 -30.36 -34.41
CA GLU A 71 -15.20 -29.42 -35.44
C GLU A 71 -16.08 -29.48 -36.69
N LYS A 72 -17.39 -29.37 -36.51
CA LYS A 72 -18.30 -29.12 -37.62
C LYS A 72 -18.13 -27.66 -38.04
N PRO A 73 -18.11 -27.35 -39.35
CA PRO A 73 -18.38 -25.97 -39.75
C PRO A 73 -19.66 -25.53 -39.02
N LEU A 74 -19.68 -24.31 -38.49
CA LEU A 74 -20.95 -23.72 -38.08
C LEU A 74 -21.84 -23.90 -39.31
N ASP A 75 -22.85 -24.76 -39.20
CA ASP A 75 -23.73 -24.99 -40.33
C ASP A 75 -24.12 -23.59 -40.83
N ASP A 76 -24.02 -23.39 -42.13
CA ASP A 76 -24.78 -22.36 -42.84
C ASP A 76 -26.28 -22.74 -42.75
N ASN A 77 -26.72 -23.11 -41.54
CA ASN A 77 -28.08 -23.02 -41.07
C ASN A 77 -28.39 -21.55 -41.27
N ALA A 78 -28.80 -21.23 -42.50
CA ALA A 78 -29.74 -20.18 -42.79
C ALA A 78 -30.78 -20.32 -41.70
N LEU A 79 -30.59 -19.54 -40.63
CA LEU A 79 -31.26 -19.79 -39.39
C LEU A 79 -32.74 -19.82 -39.74
N ASP A 80 -33.44 -20.87 -39.29
CA ASP A 80 -34.83 -21.09 -39.66
C ASP A 80 -35.63 -19.78 -39.57
N PRO A 81 -36.35 -19.37 -40.63
CA PRO A 81 -36.96 -18.05 -40.69
C PRO A 81 -37.86 -17.84 -39.47
N VAL A 82 -37.69 -16.69 -38.81
CA VAL A 82 -38.50 -16.33 -37.64
C VAL A 82 -39.68 -15.50 -38.11
N ARG A 83 -40.88 -15.97 -37.79
CA ARG A 83 -42.12 -15.22 -37.98
C ARG A 83 -42.74 -14.92 -36.62
N LEU A 84 -43.08 -13.66 -36.39
CA LEU A 84 -43.82 -13.25 -35.22
C LEU A 84 -45.32 -13.57 -35.43
N ASN A 85 -45.90 -14.38 -34.55
CA ASN A 85 -47.32 -14.77 -34.63
C ASN A 85 -48.18 -13.86 -33.73
N SER A 86 -47.79 -13.66 -32.48
CA SER A 86 -48.53 -12.77 -31.56
C SER A 86 -47.63 -12.16 -30.49
N LEU A 87 -48.10 -11.04 -29.93
CA LEU A 87 -47.53 -10.36 -28.79
C LEU A 87 -48.63 -10.08 -27.78
N LYS A 88 -48.57 -10.72 -26.61
CA LYS A 88 -49.45 -10.49 -25.47
C LYS A 88 -48.73 -9.74 -24.38
N ILE A 89 -49.23 -8.56 -24.02
CA ILE A 89 -48.63 -7.69 -23.00
C ILE A 89 -48.92 -8.24 -21.60
N GLY A 90 -47.89 -8.33 -20.77
CA GLY A 90 -47.96 -8.66 -19.35
C GLY A 90 -48.14 -7.41 -18.49
N GLU A 91 -47.49 -7.38 -17.34
CA GLU A 91 -47.52 -6.21 -16.46
C GLU A 91 -46.39 -5.21 -16.74
N GLY A 92 -46.50 -3.98 -16.25
CA GLY A 92 -45.40 -3.01 -16.25
C GLY A 92 -45.13 -2.30 -17.59
N VAL A 93 -45.91 -2.55 -18.64
CA VAL A 93 -45.68 -1.94 -19.98
C VAL A 93 -46.52 -0.69 -20.20
N ASN A 94 -45.95 0.50 -19.96
CA ASN A 94 -46.64 1.79 -20.14
C ASN A 94 -48.05 1.78 -19.52
N ALA A 95 -49.01 2.52 -20.09
CA ALA A 95 -50.42 2.50 -19.67
C ALA A 95 -51.24 1.41 -20.39
N LEU A 96 -50.60 0.34 -20.87
CA LEU A 96 -51.30 -0.76 -21.52
C LEU A 96 -51.95 -1.69 -20.49
N LYS A 97 -53.15 -2.19 -20.79
CA LYS A 97 -53.84 -3.16 -19.95
C LYS A 97 -53.15 -4.53 -20.06
N PRO A 98 -52.75 -5.17 -18.94
CA PRO A 98 -52.24 -6.54 -18.97
C PRO A 98 -53.23 -7.49 -19.64
N GLY A 99 -52.71 -8.37 -20.50
CA GLY A 99 -53.48 -9.30 -21.32
C GLY A 99 -53.87 -8.77 -22.69
N THR A 100 -53.60 -7.50 -23.02
CA THR A 100 -53.83 -6.98 -24.38
C THR A 100 -52.91 -7.69 -25.37
N GLN A 101 -53.47 -8.19 -26.47
CA GLN A 101 -52.74 -9.00 -27.46
C GLN A 101 -52.87 -8.41 -28.86
N ILE A 102 -51.80 -8.51 -29.63
CA ILE A 102 -51.79 -8.26 -31.08
C ILE A 102 -51.45 -9.57 -31.76
N ASP A 103 -52.31 -9.98 -32.69
CA ASP A 103 -52.05 -11.10 -33.59
C ASP A 103 -51.53 -10.56 -34.92
N PHE A 104 -50.36 -11.01 -35.33
CA PHE A 104 -49.71 -10.56 -36.56
C PHE A 104 -50.14 -11.44 -37.73
N ALA A 105 -50.54 -10.80 -38.82
CA ALA A 105 -50.80 -11.47 -40.08
C ALA A 105 -49.48 -12.03 -40.68
N PRO A 106 -49.52 -13.10 -41.49
CA PRO A 106 -48.33 -13.72 -42.07
C PRO A 106 -47.42 -12.83 -42.93
N ARG A 107 -47.91 -11.65 -43.36
CA ARG A 107 -47.17 -10.71 -44.21
C ARG A 107 -47.14 -9.30 -43.60
N VAL A 108 -48.24 -8.57 -43.74
CA VAL A 108 -48.32 -7.17 -43.33
C VAL A 108 -49.45 -7.00 -42.33
N THR A 109 -49.13 -6.40 -41.19
CA THR A 109 -50.09 -6.04 -40.15
C THR A 109 -50.09 -4.52 -40.01
N VAL A 110 -51.23 -3.87 -40.22
CA VAL A 110 -51.38 -2.42 -40.08
C VAL A 110 -52.10 -2.12 -38.77
N ILE A 111 -51.41 -1.43 -37.86
CA ILE A 111 -51.97 -1.01 -36.56
C ILE A 111 -52.14 0.51 -36.60
N PHE A 112 -53.38 0.97 -36.45
CA PHE A 112 -53.72 2.40 -36.44
C PHE A 112 -54.62 2.71 -35.25
N GLY A 113 -54.68 3.98 -34.88
CA GLY A 113 -55.46 4.47 -33.75
C GLY A 113 -55.03 5.89 -33.36
N GLU A 114 -55.79 6.54 -32.50
CA GLU A 114 -55.52 7.92 -32.06
C GLU A 114 -54.18 8.04 -31.31
N ASN A 115 -53.67 9.26 -31.18
CA ASN A 115 -52.52 9.51 -30.32
C ASN A 115 -52.86 9.13 -28.86
N GLY A 116 -51.96 8.41 -28.20
CA GLY A 116 -52.21 7.89 -26.85
C GLY A 116 -52.88 6.51 -26.77
N SER A 117 -53.29 5.92 -27.90
CA SER A 117 -53.88 4.55 -27.95
C SER A 117 -52.91 3.39 -27.60
N GLY A 118 -51.66 3.70 -27.25
CA GLY A 118 -50.70 2.68 -26.77
C GLY A 118 -49.86 1.99 -27.84
N LYS A 119 -50.01 2.34 -29.14
CA LYS A 119 -49.20 1.78 -30.26
C LYS A 119 -47.70 1.80 -29.98
N SER A 120 -47.17 2.92 -29.50
CA SER A 120 -45.74 3.05 -29.19
C SER A 120 -45.29 2.12 -28.05
N GLY A 121 -46.19 1.75 -27.13
CA GLY A 121 -45.89 0.80 -26.04
C GLY A 121 -45.59 -0.60 -26.58
N PHE A 122 -46.38 -1.08 -27.54
CA PHE A 122 -46.09 -2.34 -28.24
C PHE A 122 -44.76 -2.30 -28.99
N VAL A 123 -44.48 -1.19 -29.70
CA VAL A 123 -43.21 -1.02 -30.44
C VAL A 123 -42.02 -1.03 -29.50
N ARG A 124 -42.10 -0.43 -28.31
CA ARG A 124 -41.01 -0.45 -27.33
C ARG A 124 -40.71 -1.85 -26.82
N VAL A 125 -41.74 -2.66 -26.56
CA VAL A 125 -41.58 -4.08 -26.21
C VAL A 125 -40.87 -4.84 -27.33
N LEU A 126 -41.30 -4.65 -28.59
CA LEU A 126 -40.65 -5.26 -29.75
C LEU A 126 -39.19 -4.84 -29.88
N LYS A 127 -38.89 -3.54 -29.75
CA LYS A 127 -37.52 -3.02 -29.83
C LYS A 127 -36.61 -3.61 -28.75
N ARG A 128 -37.10 -3.68 -27.50
CA ARG A 128 -36.34 -4.19 -26.37
C ARG A 128 -36.10 -5.70 -26.52
N ALA A 129 -37.14 -6.47 -26.86
CA ALA A 129 -37.02 -7.90 -27.11
C ALA A 129 -36.09 -8.23 -28.30
N ALA A 130 -36.11 -7.42 -29.35
CA ALA A 130 -35.20 -7.54 -30.50
C ALA A 130 -33.77 -7.03 -30.21
N GLY A 131 -33.57 -6.26 -29.14
CA GLY A 131 -32.26 -5.71 -28.77
C GLY A 131 -31.73 -4.63 -29.72
N VAL A 132 -32.62 -3.87 -30.37
CA VAL A 132 -32.19 -2.80 -31.28
C VAL A 132 -31.55 -1.62 -30.52
N ARG A 133 -30.56 -0.96 -31.12
CA ARG A 133 -29.85 0.18 -30.50
C ARG A 133 -30.75 1.36 -30.13
N THR A 134 -31.89 1.52 -30.81
CA THR A 134 -32.87 2.59 -30.56
C THR A 134 -33.98 2.18 -29.59
N ALA A 135 -33.79 1.11 -28.82
CA ALA A 135 -34.73 0.71 -27.78
C ALA A 135 -34.80 1.79 -26.70
N GLU A 136 -36.02 2.23 -26.40
CA GLU A 136 -36.30 3.16 -25.31
C GLU A 136 -36.67 2.39 -24.04
N ASP A 137 -36.50 3.03 -22.89
CA ASP A 137 -36.97 2.47 -21.62
C ASP A 137 -38.50 2.34 -21.60
N ILE A 138 -38.97 1.19 -21.11
CA ILE A 138 -40.39 0.92 -20.94
C ILE A 138 -40.80 1.36 -19.54
N LEU A 139 -41.32 2.57 -19.45
CA LEU A 139 -41.79 3.14 -18.19
C LEU A 139 -43.14 2.52 -17.79
N PRO A 140 -43.33 2.09 -16.53
CA PRO A 140 -44.62 1.59 -16.04
C PRO A 140 -45.66 2.71 -15.94
N ASN A 141 -46.93 2.34 -15.83
CA ASN A 141 -48.02 3.29 -15.60
C ASN A 141 -47.86 3.99 -14.25
N ILE A 142 -47.73 5.32 -14.25
CA ILE A 142 -47.58 6.14 -13.04
C ILE A 142 -48.81 6.11 -12.13
N TRP A 143 -49.99 5.75 -12.66
CA TRP A 143 -51.24 5.64 -11.92
C TRP A 143 -51.52 4.21 -11.41
N ALA A 144 -50.64 3.25 -11.69
CA ALA A 144 -50.81 1.87 -11.20
C ALA A 144 -50.40 1.76 -9.73
N ALA A 145 -51.19 1.04 -8.93
CA ALA A 145 -50.91 0.81 -7.50
C ALA A 145 -49.62 0.02 -7.25
N LYS A 146 -49.15 -0.76 -8.23
CA LYS A 146 -47.93 -1.55 -8.17
C LYS A 146 -47.10 -1.29 -9.43
N GLN A 147 -45.84 -0.93 -9.24
CA GLN A 147 -44.86 -0.87 -10.33
C GLN A 147 -44.18 -2.23 -10.46
N SER A 148 -44.62 -3.02 -11.44
CA SER A 148 -43.99 -4.28 -11.83
C SER A 148 -43.02 -4.08 -12.99
N SER A 149 -42.03 -4.96 -13.08
CA SER A 149 -41.12 -5.01 -14.23
C SER A 149 -41.90 -5.31 -15.51
N PRO A 150 -41.60 -4.64 -16.65
CA PRO A 150 -42.21 -4.92 -17.94
C PRO A 150 -42.13 -6.41 -18.29
N SER A 151 -43.26 -7.01 -18.68
CA SER A 151 -43.33 -8.39 -19.15
C SER A 151 -44.26 -8.53 -20.34
N ALA A 152 -44.03 -9.56 -21.14
CA ALA A 152 -44.85 -9.93 -22.28
C ALA A 152 -44.65 -11.40 -22.64
N VAL A 153 -45.56 -11.95 -23.42
CA VAL A 153 -45.47 -13.29 -23.98
C VAL A 153 -45.54 -13.17 -25.50
N PHE A 154 -44.55 -13.72 -26.18
CA PHE A 154 -44.50 -13.76 -27.64
C PHE A 154 -44.77 -15.17 -28.12
N THR A 155 -45.58 -15.29 -29.17
CA THR A 155 -45.69 -16.53 -29.94
C THR A 155 -44.97 -16.32 -31.26
N VAL A 156 -44.03 -17.19 -31.60
CA VAL A 156 -43.18 -17.11 -32.80
C VAL A 156 -43.15 -18.45 -33.52
N THR A 157 -43.12 -18.42 -34.84
CA THR A 157 -42.77 -19.60 -35.65
C THR A 157 -41.29 -19.52 -36.00
N VAL A 158 -40.52 -20.56 -35.70
CA VAL A 158 -39.13 -20.71 -36.15
C VAL A 158 -39.11 -21.89 -37.11
N GLY A 159 -38.96 -21.60 -38.41
CA GLY A 159 -39.05 -22.61 -39.46
C GLY A 159 -40.47 -23.16 -39.53
N THR A 160 -40.67 -24.40 -39.09
CA THR A 160 -41.99 -25.07 -39.03
C THR A 160 -42.56 -25.18 -37.62
N SER A 161 -41.79 -24.83 -36.58
CA SER A 161 -42.16 -25.04 -35.18
C SER A 161 -42.65 -23.75 -34.53
N GLU A 162 -43.81 -23.81 -33.87
CA GLU A 162 -44.29 -22.72 -33.03
C GLU A 162 -43.64 -22.79 -31.63
N LYS A 163 -43.24 -21.63 -31.11
CA LYS A 163 -42.63 -21.46 -29.78
C LYS A 163 -43.27 -20.29 -29.07
N THR A 164 -43.40 -20.42 -27.75
CA THR A 164 -43.81 -19.36 -26.85
C THR A 164 -42.58 -18.86 -26.10
N VAL A 165 -42.40 -17.54 -26.01
CA VAL A 165 -41.28 -16.89 -25.34
C VAL A 165 -41.82 -15.97 -24.26
N ASP A 166 -41.54 -16.30 -23.01
CA ASP A 166 -41.80 -15.44 -21.86
C ASP A 166 -40.70 -14.39 -21.75
N TRP A 167 -41.08 -13.13 -21.86
CA TRP A 167 -40.16 -11.99 -21.84
C TRP A 167 -40.39 -11.14 -20.58
N LYS A 168 -39.32 -10.85 -19.87
CA LYS A 168 -39.25 -10.11 -18.60
C LYS A 168 -38.24 -8.95 -18.70
N ASN A 169 -38.42 -8.11 -19.72
CA ASN A 169 -37.61 -6.90 -19.96
C ASN A 169 -36.16 -7.14 -20.43
N GLU A 170 -35.82 -8.34 -20.90
CA GLU A 170 -34.50 -8.65 -21.44
C GLU A 170 -34.24 -7.87 -22.74
N SER A 171 -32.98 -7.51 -22.99
CA SER A 171 -32.54 -6.91 -24.23
C SER A 171 -32.04 -8.00 -25.19
N GLY A 172 -32.69 -8.18 -26.34
CA GLY A 172 -32.22 -9.10 -27.37
C GLY A 172 -32.38 -10.59 -27.01
N ILE A 173 -33.59 -11.01 -26.66
CA ILE A 173 -33.90 -12.41 -26.32
C ILE A 173 -34.03 -13.28 -27.59
N SER A 174 -33.46 -14.48 -27.61
CA SER A 174 -33.62 -15.41 -28.73
C SER A 174 -35.04 -16.02 -28.75
N PRO A 175 -35.69 -16.18 -29.92
CA PRO A 175 -35.24 -15.85 -31.27
C PRO A 175 -35.66 -14.45 -31.75
N LEU A 176 -36.18 -13.59 -30.86
CA LEU A 176 -36.68 -12.26 -31.19
C LEU A 176 -35.56 -11.28 -31.58
N ASN A 177 -34.33 -11.52 -31.11
CA ASN A 177 -33.11 -10.83 -31.53
C ASN A 177 -32.81 -10.96 -33.04
N ARG A 178 -33.54 -11.82 -33.77
CA ARG A 178 -33.45 -11.99 -35.22
C ARG A 178 -34.49 -11.16 -35.99
N VAL A 179 -35.37 -10.45 -35.28
CA VAL A 179 -36.39 -9.58 -35.86
C VAL A 179 -35.88 -8.16 -35.92
N ASN A 180 -35.90 -7.55 -37.11
CA ASN A 180 -35.53 -6.15 -37.27
C ASN A 180 -36.72 -5.23 -36.98
N VAL A 181 -36.50 -4.21 -36.15
CA VAL A 181 -37.49 -3.17 -35.86
C VAL A 181 -36.97 -1.85 -36.41
N PHE A 182 -37.62 -1.33 -37.45
CA PHE A 182 -37.26 -0.07 -38.11
C PHE A 182 -38.26 1.04 -37.73
N ASP A 183 -37.74 2.19 -37.32
CA ASP A 183 -38.50 3.41 -37.05
C ASP A 183 -37.75 4.66 -37.55
N THR A 184 -38.39 5.84 -37.50
CA THR A 184 -37.81 7.10 -37.97
C THR A 184 -36.50 7.45 -37.25
N ARG A 185 -36.35 7.09 -35.97
CA ARG A 185 -35.10 7.28 -35.23
C ARG A 185 -34.00 6.32 -35.69
N GLY A 186 -34.33 5.05 -35.93
CA GLY A 186 -33.41 4.06 -36.51
C GLY A 186 -32.97 4.42 -37.93
N ALA A 187 -33.85 5.03 -38.73
CA ALA A 187 -33.53 5.48 -40.08
C ALA A 187 -32.43 6.55 -40.10
N ARG A 188 -32.41 7.49 -39.14
CA ARG A 188 -31.33 8.50 -39.02
C ARG A 188 -29.97 7.87 -38.71
N LEU A 189 -29.93 6.88 -37.82
CA LEU A 189 -28.71 6.11 -37.54
C LEU A 189 -28.16 5.39 -38.79
N HIS A 190 -29.02 5.01 -39.74
CA HIS A 190 -28.60 4.35 -40.98
C HIS A 190 -28.20 5.34 -42.09
N LEU A 191 -28.46 6.63 -41.93
CA LEU A 191 -28.24 7.67 -42.95
C LEU A 191 -27.20 8.72 -42.55
N GLU A 192 -27.01 8.98 -41.25
CA GLU A 192 -26.23 10.13 -40.73
C GLU A 192 -24.86 9.75 -40.14
N GLU A 193 -24.57 8.46 -39.88
CA GLU A 193 -23.24 8.01 -39.40
C GLU A 193 -22.46 7.32 -40.53
N ASP A 194 -21.14 7.57 -40.59
CA ASP A 194 -20.16 6.67 -41.19
C ASP A 194 -20.21 5.33 -40.42
N LEU A 195 -21.29 4.59 -40.59
CA LEU A 195 -21.38 3.20 -40.19
C LEU A 195 -20.34 2.49 -41.04
N THR A 196 -19.16 2.30 -40.47
CA THR A 196 -18.25 1.27 -40.91
C THR A 196 -19.09 0.00 -40.85
N TYR A 197 -19.56 -0.45 -42.01
CA TYR A 197 -20.34 -1.68 -42.13
C TYR A 197 -19.33 -2.80 -41.87
N VAL A 198 -18.98 -3.01 -40.62
CA VAL A 198 -18.27 -4.19 -40.17
C VAL A 198 -19.35 -5.27 -40.24
N TYR A 199 -19.49 -5.84 -41.43
CA TYR A 199 -20.04 -7.17 -41.55
C TYR A 199 -19.11 -8.05 -40.73
N THR A 200 -19.49 -8.28 -39.47
CA THR A 200 -18.87 -9.27 -38.62
C THR A 200 -19.56 -10.58 -38.99
N PRO A 201 -18.86 -11.52 -39.66
CA PRO A 201 -19.41 -12.85 -39.91
C PRO A 201 -19.98 -13.43 -38.62
N GLY A 202 -21.06 -14.21 -38.71
CA GLY A 202 -21.76 -14.75 -37.53
C GLY A 202 -20.84 -15.49 -36.55
N GLU A 203 -19.74 -16.03 -37.05
CA GLU A 203 -18.71 -16.73 -36.27
C GLU A 203 -17.87 -15.78 -35.40
N LEU A 204 -17.51 -14.62 -35.94
CA LEU A 204 -16.76 -13.60 -35.20
C LEU A 204 -17.63 -12.96 -34.10
N MET A 205 -18.96 -13.06 -34.19
CA MET A 205 -19.89 -12.62 -33.14
C MET A 205 -19.86 -13.52 -31.90
N LEU A 206 -19.34 -14.75 -31.99
CA LEU A 206 -19.26 -15.68 -30.85
C LEU A 206 -18.08 -15.35 -29.93
N TYR A 207 -16.98 -14.81 -30.45
CA TYR A 207 -15.77 -14.52 -29.66
C TYR A 207 -16.02 -13.52 -28.53
N PRO A 208 -16.75 -12.40 -28.73
CA PRO A 208 -17.11 -11.51 -27.64
C PRO A 208 -17.97 -12.18 -26.55
N LEU A 209 -18.84 -13.14 -26.91
CA LEU A 209 -19.66 -13.88 -25.94
C LEU A 209 -18.79 -14.79 -25.06
N VAL A 210 -17.88 -15.54 -25.68
CA VAL A 210 -16.91 -16.39 -24.97
C VAL A 210 -16.00 -15.55 -24.09
N GLN A 211 -15.46 -14.44 -24.61
CA GLN A 211 -14.61 -13.53 -23.85
C GLN A 211 -15.35 -12.95 -22.64
N ASN A 212 -16.60 -12.52 -22.81
CA ASN A 212 -17.41 -11.99 -21.72
C ASN A 212 -17.64 -13.04 -20.62
N ALA A 213 -17.96 -14.29 -21.01
CA ALA A 213 -18.13 -15.38 -20.05
C ALA A 213 -16.84 -15.67 -19.27
N ILE A 214 -15.68 -15.69 -19.94
CA ILE A 214 -14.37 -15.87 -19.29
C ILE A 214 -14.09 -14.77 -18.26
N GLU A 215 -14.30 -13.50 -18.62
CA GLU A 215 -14.08 -12.38 -17.69
C GLU A 215 -15.04 -12.42 -16.49
N ARG A 216 -16.28 -12.91 -16.69
CA ARG A 216 -17.23 -13.10 -15.59
C ARG A 216 -16.82 -14.24 -14.67
N VAL A 217 -16.32 -15.36 -15.19
CA VAL A 217 -15.73 -16.44 -14.38
C VAL A 217 -14.53 -15.92 -13.58
N ARG A 218 -13.64 -15.14 -14.21
CA ARG A 218 -12.51 -14.50 -13.53
C ARG A 218 -12.96 -13.58 -12.39
N THR A 219 -14.00 -12.79 -12.61
CA THR A 219 -14.58 -11.90 -11.60
C THR A 219 -15.16 -12.70 -10.43
N ALA A 220 -15.93 -13.74 -10.71
CA ALA A 220 -16.51 -14.63 -9.70
C ALA A 220 -15.42 -15.36 -8.89
N LEU A 221 -14.35 -15.83 -9.54
CA LEU A 221 -13.19 -16.42 -8.86
C LEU A 221 -12.49 -15.42 -7.94
N SER A 222 -12.29 -14.19 -8.41
CA SER A 222 -11.66 -13.13 -7.61
C SER A 222 -12.48 -12.78 -6.37
N GLN A 223 -13.81 -12.75 -6.50
CA GLN A 223 -14.72 -12.56 -5.37
C GLN A 223 -14.64 -13.73 -4.38
N ALA A 224 -14.62 -14.97 -4.87
CA ALA A 224 -14.48 -16.16 -4.03
C ALA A 224 -13.14 -16.18 -3.27
N ILE A 225 -12.04 -15.74 -3.90
CA ILE A 225 -10.74 -15.57 -3.24
C ILE A 225 -10.82 -14.49 -2.16
N SER A 226 -11.37 -13.32 -2.47
CA SER A 226 -11.48 -12.23 -1.52
C SER A 226 -12.35 -12.60 -0.32
N ALA A 227 -13.43 -13.36 -0.52
CA ALA A 227 -14.32 -13.82 0.55
C ALA A 227 -13.66 -14.85 1.48
N ARG A 228 -12.66 -15.60 0.99
CA ARG A 228 -11.91 -16.61 1.76
C ARG A 228 -10.60 -16.09 2.32
N THR A 229 -10.10 -14.96 1.82
CA THR A 229 -8.90 -14.32 2.35
C THR A 229 -9.21 -13.79 3.76
N PRO A 230 -8.57 -14.30 4.82
CA PRO A 230 -8.78 -13.77 6.15
C PRO A 230 -8.31 -12.31 6.22
N GLY A 231 -9.01 -11.50 7.02
CA GLY A 231 -8.60 -10.14 7.32
C GLY A 231 -7.31 -10.07 8.14
N ALA A 232 -6.92 -8.86 8.53
CA ALA A 232 -5.77 -8.66 9.42
C ALA A 232 -5.92 -9.50 10.71
N ASN A 233 -4.82 -10.10 11.15
CA ASN A 233 -4.81 -10.92 12.36
C ASN A 233 -4.98 -10.04 13.61
N THR A 234 -6.21 -9.97 14.11
CA THR A 234 -6.57 -9.19 15.30
C THR A 234 -6.13 -9.81 16.61
N LEU A 235 -5.62 -11.05 16.60
CA LEU A 235 -5.22 -11.75 17.83
C LEU A 235 -3.88 -11.24 18.38
N GLN A 236 -3.00 -10.73 17.52
CA GLN A 236 -1.66 -10.28 17.91
C GLN A 236 -1.68 -9.23 19.03
N GLN A 237 -2.72 -8.39 19.11
CA GLN A 237 -2.85 -7.35 20.13
C GLN A 237 -3.04 -7.88 21.56
N PHE A 238 -3.44 -9.15 21.71
CA PHE A 238 -3.69 -9.76 23.02
C PHE A 238 -2.45 -10.47 23.60
N PHE A 239 -1.34 -10.52 22.86
CA PHE A 239 -0.13 -11.24 23.27
C PHE A 239 1.06 -10.29 23.37
N ASP A 240 1.87 -10.50 24.41
CA ASP A 240 3.13 -9.77 24.58
C ASP A 240 4.13 -10.19 23.49
N PRO A 241 4.77 -9.24 22.75
CA PRO A 241 5.78 -9.54 21.74
C PRO A 241 6.99 -10.32 22.24
N SER A 242 7.27 -10.28 23.55
CA SER A 242 8.35 -11.04 24.19
C SER A 242 7.95 -12.47 24.55
N SER A 243 6.68 -12.83 24.45
CA SER A 243 6.20 -14.18 24.74
C SER A 243 6.64 -15.18 23.67
N SER A 244 6.95 -16.41 24.08
CA SER A 244 7.41 -17.45 23.16
C SER A 244 6.34 -17.91 22.16
N ILE A 245 5.05 -17.69 22.46
CA ILE A 245 3.93 -18.01 21.55
C ILE A 245 3.70 -16.92 20.48
N TYR A 246 4.23 -15.70 20.69
CA TYR A 246 3.95 -14.57 19.82
C TYR A 246 4.28 -14.82 18.33
N PRO A 247 5.43 -15.42 17.96
CA PRO A 247 5.73 -15.72 16.56
C PRO A 247 4.67 -16.63 15.92
N LEU A 248 4.21 -17.65 16.65
CA LEU A 248 3.19 -18.58 16.19
C LEU A 248 1.83 -17.88 15.98
N ILE A 249 1.42 -17.01 16.92
CA ILE A 249 0.22 -16.19 16.78
C ILE A 249 0.37 -15.19 15.64
N ALA A 250 1.57 -14.66 15.40
CA ALA A 250 1.79 -13.68 14.34
C ALA A 250 1.64 -14.30 12.93
N THR A 251 2.01 -15.57 12.77
CA THR A 251 2.04 -16.29 11.49
C THR A 251 0.93 -17.33 11.33
N LEU A 252 -0.22 -17.13 12.00
CA LEU A 252 -1.38 -18.03 11.85
C LEU A 252 -1.82 -18.13 10.38
N GLY A 253 -2.00 -19.36 9.90
CA GLY A 253 -2.38 -19.65 8.53
C GLY A 253 -2.78 -21.12 8.35
N GLY A 254 -3.02 -21.53 7.10
CA GLY A 254 -3.48 -22.90 6.79
C GLY A 254 -2.52 -24.03 7.15
N ALA A 255 -1.24 -23.72 7.41
CA ALA A 255 -0.20 -24.68 7.78
C ALA A 255 0.17 -24.65 9.28
N THR A 256 -0.56 -23.89 10.10
CA THR A 256 -0.28 -23.78 11.53
C THR A 256 -0.49 -25.12 12.24
N ASP A 257 0.48 -25.52 13.07
CA ASP A 257 0.37 -26.71 13.91
C ASP A 257 -0.56 -26.44 15.10
N LEU A 258 -1.76 -27.03 15.05
CA LEU A 258 -2.75 -26.91 16.11
C LEU A 258 -2.33 -27.65 17.40
N GLU A 259 -1.50 -28.69 17.31
CA GLU A 259 -0.99 -29.38 18.50
C GLU A 259 0.03 -28.53 19.25
N GLU A 260 0.83 -27.73 18.54
CA GLU A 260 1.73 -26.76 19.17
C GLU A 260 0.94 -25.73 19.98
N ILE A 261 -0.15 -25.17 19.41
CA ILE A 261 -1.05 -24.25 20.13
C ILE A 261 -1.65 -24.92 21.37
N ARG A 262 -2.08 -26.19 21.27
CA ARG A 262 -2.64 -26.93 22.42
C ARG A 262 -1.63 -27.10 23.55
N ARG A 263 -0.34 -27.27 23.25
CA ARG A 263 0.72 -27.34 24.28
C ARG A 263 0.84 -26.03 25.06
N TYR A 264 0.71 -24.89 24.39
CA TYR A 264 0.69 -23.59 25.07
C TYR A 264 -0.55 -23.37 25.94
N ALA A 265 -1.68 -24.02 25.60
CA ALA A 265 -2.90 -23.97 26.39
C ALA A 265 -2.88 -24.91 27.61
N ALA A 266 -1.93 -25.85 27.67
CA ALA A 266 -1.79 -26.77 28.79
C ALA A 266 -1.14 -26.04 29.99
N LEU A 267 -1.97 -25.71 30.98
CA LEU A 267 -1.49 -25.10 32.22
C LEU A 267 -0.82 -26.16 33.10
N PRO A 268 0.41 -25.92 33.58
CA PRO A 268 1.07 -26.82 34.54
C PRO A 268 0.27 -26.96 35.84
N ASP A 269 0.42 -28.09 36.52
CA ASP A 269 -0.09 -28.26 37.87
C ASP A 269 0.46 -27.17 38.80
N ARG A 270 -0.42 -26.58 39.62
CA ARG A 270 -0.10 -25.51 40.57
C ARG A 270 0.36 -24.18 39.96
N PHE A 271 0.00 -23.91 38.70
CA PHE A 271 0.30 -22.66 37.96
C PHE A 271 0.13 -21.37 38.78
N GLU A 272 -0.97 -21.21 39.52
CA GLU A 272 -1.23 -20.03 40.37
C GLU A 272 -0.16 -19.85 41.46
N SER A 273 0.21 -20.93 42.15
CA SER A 273 1.25 -20.89 43.18
C SER A 273 2.64 -20.60 42.60
N THR A 274 2.92 -21.09 41.38
CA THR A 274 4.16 -20.78 40.67
C THR A 274 4.22 -19.30 40.30
N ILE A 275 3.11 -18.71 39.84
CA ILE A 275 3.03 -17.27 39.56
C ILE A 275 3.29 -16.46 40.83
N GLU A 276 2.66 -16.81 41.95
CA GLU A 276 2.88 -16.10 43.22
C GLU A 276 4.34 -16.19 43.67
N SER A 277 4.94 -17.39 43.59
CA SER A 277 6.35 -17.60 43.91
C SER A 277 7.28 -16.77 43.03
N LEU A 278 7.06 -16.77 41.71
CA LEU A 278 7.88 -16.00 40.77
C LEU A 278 7.71 -14.50 40.96
N LYS A 279 6.50 -14.01 41.27
CA LYS A 279 6.28 -12.60 41.62
C LYS A 279 7.06 -12.21 42.87
N ALA A 280 7.02 -13.05 43.91
CA ALA A 280 7.79 -12.83 45.13
C ALA A 280 9.31 -12.85 44.88
N GLU A 281 9.78 -13.77 44.04
CA GLU A 281 11.20 -13.85 43.64
C GLU A 281 11.64 -12.63 42.84
N ILE A 282 10.84 -12.17 41.87
CA ILE A 282 11.11 -10.94 41.11
C ILE A 282 11.16 -9.74 42.05
N GLU A 283 10.25 -9.62 43.02
CA GLU A 283 10.25 -8.53 43.97
C GLU A 283 11.46 -8.60 44.92
N ALA A 284 11.85 -9.81 45.34
CA ALA A 284 13.09 -10.05 46.08
C ALA A 284 14.34 -9.66 45.27
N LEU A 285 14.37 -9.95 43.97
CA LEU A 285 15.47 -9.58 43.06
C LEU A 285 15.51 -8.08 42.76
N LYS A 286 14.35 -7.40 42.68
CA LYS A 286 14.27 -5.94 42.54
C LYS A 286 14.66 -5.22 43.83
N SER A 287 14.23 -5.74 44.97
CA SER A 287 14.59 -5.23 46.30
C SER A 287 15.99 -5.66 46.75
N SER A 288 16.60 -6.64 46.06
CA SER A 288 17.96 -7.07 46.30
C SER A 288 18.89 -5.88 46.19
N ASN A 289 19.37 -5.48 47.36
CA ASN A 289 20.29 -4.40 47.67
C ASN A 289 21.66 -4.57 46.98
N THR A 290 21.82 -5.49 46.02
CA THR A 290 23.06 -5.84 45.32
C THR A 290 23.70 -4.63 44.64
N GLN A 291 22.92 -3.72 44.06
CA GLN A 291 23.46 -2.47 43.50
C GLN A 291 24.01 -1.53 44.59
N ASN A 292 23.31 -1.41 45.72
CA ASN A 292 23.75 -0.56 46.83
C ASN A 292 24.94 -1.18 47.58
N GLU A 293 24.95 -2.51 47.72
CA GLU A 293 26.05 -3.26 48.32
C GLU A 293 27.30 -3.18 47.44
N LEU A 294 27.14 -3.28 46.10
CA LEU A 294 28.22 -3.04 45.15
C LEU A 294 28.78 -1.61 45.27
N LYS A 295 27.91 -0.60 45.32
CA LYS A 295 28.34 0.80 45.55
C LYS A 295 29.09 0.97 46.88
N ARG A 296 28.61 0.33 47.96
CA ARG A 296 29.28 0.37 49.27
C ARG A 296 30.66 -0.27 49.24
N LEU A 297 30.79 -1.42 48.59
CA LEU A 297 32.07 -2.12 48.43
C LEU A 297 33.06 -1.33 47.56
N GLN A 298 32.58 -0.72 46.48
CA GLN A 298 33.39 0.16 45.62
C GLN A 298 33.89 1.40 46.38
N ALA A 299 33.03 2.06 47.16
CA ALA A 299 33.44 3.19 47.98
C ALA A 299 34.49 2.80 49.04
N ARG A 300 34.32 1.64 49.67
CA ARG A 300 35.29 1.12 50.65
C ARG A 300 36.63 0.80 50.00
N ARG A 301 36.63 0.20 48.79
CA ARG A 301 37.84 -0.03 48.01
C ARG A 301 38.56 1.27 47.69
N ALA A 302 37.85 2.27 47.16
CA ALA A 302 38.42 3.57 46.83
C ALA A 302 39.05 4.26 48.05
N MET A 303 38.39 4.17 49.22
CA MET A 303 38.93 4.70 50.47
C MET A 303 40.24 4.01 50.88
N VAL A 304 40.31 2.68 50.78
CA VAL A 304 41.51 1.91 51.12
C VAL A 304 42.65 2.20 50.14
N GLU A 305 42.37 2.30 48.85
CA GLU A 305 43.37 2.66 47.82
C GLU A 305 43.91 4.09 48.05
N ALA A 306 43.04 5.05 48.36
CA ALA A 306 43.45 6.42 48.69
C ALA A 306 44.32 6.47 49.94
N LEU A 307 43.96 5.71 50.99
CA LEU A 307 44.74 5.63 52.21
C LEU A 307 46.12 5.01 51.98
N SER A 308 46.19 3.92 51.19
CA SER A 308 47.45 3.28 50.82
C SER A 308 48.36 4.24 50.06
N SER A 309 47.81 4.93 49.05
CA SER A 309 48.55 5.92 48.27
C SER A 309 49.07 7.06 49.15
N ALA A 310 48.25 7.58 50.07
CA ALA A 310 48.68 8.62 51.00
C ALA A 310 49.82 8.15 51.92
N ILE A 311 49.77 6.90 52.39
CA ILE A 311 50.84 6.30 53.20
C ILE A 311 52.13 6.14 52.38
N ASP A 312 52.03 5.68 51.14
CA ASP A 312 53.20 5.51 50.26
C ASP A 312 53.86 6.86 49.94
N VAL A 313 53.07 7.89 49.65
CA VAL A 313 53.57 9.26 49.45
C VAL A 313 54.23 9.79 50.73
N ALA A 314 53.60 9.60 51.90
CA ALA A 314 54.17 10.04 53.17
C ALA A 314 55.48 9.31 53.52
N ARG A 315 55.59 8.02 53.19
CA ARG A 315 56.83 7.24 53.38
C ARG A 315 57.94 7.65 52.44
N ALA A 316 57.60 7.98 51.19
CA ALA A 316 58.57 8.42 50.19
C ALA A 316 58.98 9.89 50.34
N PHE A 317 58.27 10.66 51.17
CA PHE A 317 58.56 12.08 51.38
C PHE A 317 59.83 12.26 52.24
N ASP A 318 60.90 12.70 51.58
CA ASP A 318 62.16 13.05 52.24
C ASP A 318 62.05 14.44 52.88
N LEU A 319 61.76 14.43 54.18
CA LEU A 319 61.55 15.64 54.97
C LEU A 319 62.84 16.46 55.13
N GLU A 320 64.00 15.79 55.18
CA GLU A 320 65.30 16.46 55.29
C GLU A 320 65.62 17.17 53.98
N ARG A 321 65.46 16.50 52.84
CA ARG A 321 65.69 17.12 51.53
C ARG A 321 64.73 18.27 51.26
N TYR A 322 63.47 18.17 51.68
CA TYR A 322 62.52 19.28 51.59
C TYR A 322 62.96 20.47 52.43
N ALA A 323 63.40 20.24 53.68
CA ALA A 323 63.92 21.31 54.54
C ALA A 323 65.17 21.98 53.94
N GLU A 324 66.10 21.20 53.38
CA GLU A 324 67.27 21.74 52.67
C GLU A 324 66.90 22.63 51.49
N LEU A 325 65.94 22.19 50.68
CA LEU A 325 65.45 22.95 49.52
C LEU A 325 64.73 24.23 49.96
N LEU A 326 63.97 24.19 51.06
CA LEU A 326 63.32 25.36 51.63
C LEU A 326 64.33 26.37 52.17
N ASP A 327 65.38 25.91 52.85
CA ASP A 327 66.49 26.75 53.32
C ASP A 327 67.30 27.33 52.15
N ALA A 328 67.54 26.54 51.11
CA ALA A 328 68.18 27.02 49.88
C ALA A 328 67.31 28.07 49.19
N TYR A 329 66.00 27.85 49.07
CA TYR A 329 65.07 28.82 48.50
C TYR A 329 65.07 30.12 49.29
N THR A 330 64.99 30.05 50.62
CA THR A 330 64.97 31.22 51.51
C THR A 330 66.28 32.02 51.39
N ARG A 331 67.44 31.35 51.45
CA ARG A 331 68.74 31.99 51.25
C ARG A 331 68.88 32.64 49.87
N ASN A 332 68.41 31.98 48.82
CA ASN A 332 68.45 32.54 47.45
C ASN A 332 67.49 33.72 47.30
N LYS A 333 66.31 33.67 47.93
CA LYS A 333 65.35 34.78 47.96
C LYS A 333 65.97 36.00 48.66
N GLU A 334 66.54 35.81 49.85
CA GLU A 334 67.23 36.89 50.57
C GLU A 334 68.40 37.47 49.79
N ARG A 335 69.21 36.62 49.14
CA ARG A 335 70.30 37.08 48.28
C ARG A 335 69.78 37.91 47.10
N ARG A 336 68.70 37.47 46.45
CA ARG A 336 68.05 38.18 45.36
C ARG A 336 67.51 39.53 45.84
N ASP A 337 66.82 39.55 46.97
CA ASP A 337 66.23 40.77 47.52
C ASP A 337 67.32 41.77 47.94
N LYS A 338 68.44 41.31 48.54
CA LYS A 338 69.60 42.16 48.87
C LYS A 338 70.32 42.69 47.62
N ALA A 339 70.54 41.83 46.61
CA ALA A 339 71.17 42.24 45.36
C ALA A 339 70.30 43.25 44.61
N GLY A 340 68.99 43.02 44.58
CA GLY A 340 68.02 43.97 44.04
C GLY A 340 68.07 45.29 44.80
N ALA A 341 67.96 45.27 46.13
CA ALA A 341 67.97 46.49 46.94
C ALA A 341 69.23 47.33 46.68
N LYS A 342 70.41 46.70 46.63
CA LYS A 342 71.68 47.37 46.31
C LYS A 342 71.73 47.89 44.87
N ALA A 343 71.17 47.14 43.91
CA ALA A 343 71.09 47.61 42.53
C ALA A 343 70.24 48.87 42.43
N PHE A 344 69.11 48.98 43.14
CA PHE A 344 68.22 50.13 43.02
C PHE A 344 68.45 51.25 44.06
N GLU A 345 69.48 51.11 44.89
CA GLU A 345 69.91 52.09 45.89
C GLU A 345 70.34 53.42 45.23
N GLY A 346 69.91 54.55 45.80
CA GLY A 346 70.25 55.90 45.31
C GLY A 346 69.43 56.42 44.13
N LEU A 347 68.52 55.62 43.55
CA LEU A 347 67.68 56.02 42.41
C LEU A 347 66.38 56.75 42.82
N GLY A 348 66.03 56.78 44.11
CA GLY A 348 64.89 57.55 44.63
C GLY A 348 63.51 57.06 44.17
N ILE A 349 63.39 55.81 43.70
CA ILE A 349 62.15 55.23 43.18
C ILE A 349 61.32 54.65 44.34
N PRO A 350 60.13 55.19 44.65
CA PRO A 350 59.27 54.64 45.70
C PRO A 350 58.79 53.24 45.35
N GLY A 351 58.92 52.29 46.28
CA GLY A 351 58.45 50.92 46.06
C GLY A 351 59.26 50.11 45.06
N ALA A 352 60.50 50.51 44.73
CA ALA A 352 61.38 49.73 43.89
C ALA A 352 61.46 48.26 44.38
N LEU A 353 61.26 47.31 43.47
CA LEU A 353 61.23 45.85 43.69
C LEU A 353 59.97 45.29 44.36
N SER A 354 58.94 46.10 44.64
CA SER A 354 57.64 45.57 45.05
C SER A 354 57.00 44.74 43.94
N GLU A 355 56.01 43.93 44.27
CA GLU A 355 55.28 43.14 43.28
C GLU A 355 54.57 44.06 42.26
N GLU A 356 54.00 45.17 42.73
CA GLU A 356 53.37 46.20 41.90
C GLU A 356 54.40 46.85 40.97
N TRP A 357 55.59 47.18 41.46
CA TRP A 357 56.66 47.74 40.63
C TRP A 357 57.15 46.74 39.58
N ARG A 358 57.33 45.46 39.95
CA ARG A 358 57.71 44.41 39.00
C ARG A 358 56.65 44.22 37.92
N ASN A 359 55.37 44.18 38.29
CA ASN A 359 54.27 44.05 37.34
C ASN A 359 54.21 45.26 36.39
N PHE A 360 54.46 46.47 36.90
CA PHE A 360 54.58 47.68 36.08
C PHE A 360 55.73 47.59 35.06
N ILE A 361 56.93 47.22 35.52
CA ILE A 361 58.10 47.07 34.64
C ILE A 361 57.89 45.95 33.60
N GLN A 362 57.35 44.80 34.01
CA GLN A 362 57.06 43.70 33.08
C GLN A 362 56.02 44.08 32.02
N SER A 363 54.98 44.81 32.41
CA SER A 363 53.97 45.32 31.47
C SER A 363 54.58 46.35 30.51
N GLY A 364 55.46 47.22 31.02
CA GLY A 364 56.24 48.17 30.21
C GLY A 364 57.14 47.46 29.20
N GLU A 365 57.88 46.43 29.63
CA GLU A 365 58.73 45.61 28.76
C GLU A 365 57.93 44.88 27.68
N HIS A 366 56.75 44.36 28.04
CA HIS A 366 55.87 43.72 27.05
C HIS A 366 55.40 44.71 25.98
N CYS A 367 55.03 45.94 26.38
CA CYS A 367 54.67 47.02 25.46
C CYS A 367 55.85 47.40 24.53
N VAL A 368 57.04 47.54 25.11
CA VAL A 368 58.26 47.84 24.35
C VAL A 368 58.57 46.74 23.33
N LYS A 369 58.55 45.47 23.73
CA LYS A 369 58.78 44.33 22.82
C LYS A 369 57.78 44.29 21.67
N THR A 370 56.51 44.58 21.96
CA THR A 370 55.44 44.50 20.96
C THR A 370 55.50 45.64 19.94
N HIS A 371 55.87 46.85 20.37
CA HIS A 371 55.70 48.05 19.54
C HIS A 371 57.00 48.76 19.12
N PHE A 372 58.13 48.52 19.80
CA PHE A 372 59.38 49.25 19.59
C PHE A 372 60.57 48.34 19.22
N GLY A 373 60.43 47.02 19.37
CA GLY A 373 61.45 46.04 19.00
C GLY A 373 62.66 45.99 19.94
N ASP A 374 63.60 45.07 19.65
CA ASP A 374 64.71 44.71 20.55
C ASP A 374 65.79 45.80 20.70
N GLY A 375 65.78 46.83 19.85
CA GLY A 375 66.78 47.92 19.84
C GLY A 375 66.51 49.07 20.82
N TYR A 376 65.28 49.15 21.37
CA TYR A 376 64.87 50.18 22.32
C TYR A 376 65.36 49.88 23.74
N PRO A 377 65.79 50.85 24.58
CA PRO A 377 65.93 52.28 24.27
C PRO A 377 67.35 52.70 23.85
N SER A 378 67.43 53.64 22.91
CA SER A 378 68.59 54.46 22.55
C SER A 378 68.42 55.92 23.01
N ALA A 379 69.48 56.73 22.95
CA ALA A 379 69.42 58.14 23.36
C ALA A 379 68.54 59.03 22.44
N GLU A 380 68.23 58.55 21.24
CA GLU A 380 67.39 59.24 20.26
C GLU A 380 65.90 58.85 20.40
N ASP A 381 65.60 57.84 21.23
CA ASP A 381 64.24 57.34 21.43
C ASP A 381 63.43 58.18 22.43
N SER A 382 62.11 58.16 22.23
CA SER A 382 61.15 58.73 23.18
C SER A 382 60.62 57.68 24.15
N CYS A 383 60.31 58.08 25.38
CA CYS A 383 59.72 57.21 26.40
C CYS A 383 58.41 56.58 25.91
N ALA A 384 58.28 55.25 26.05
CA ALA A 384 57.09 54.51 25.62
C ALA A 384 55.80 54.96 26.34
N CYS A 385 55.91 55.46 27.57
CA CYS A 385 54.76 55.91 28.36
C CYS A 385 54.40 57.38 28.11
N CYS A 386 55.37 58.30 28.23
CA CYS A 386 55.10 59.74 28.22
C CYS A 386 55.54 60.48 26.95
N ARG A 387 56.16 59.76 25.99
CA ARG A 387 56.64 60.28 24.70
C ARG A 387 57.66 61.43 24.78
N ARG A 388 58.30 61.64 25.94
CA ARG A 388 59.41 62.60 26.09
C ARG A 388 60.75 61.97 25.65
N PRO A 389 61.72 62.76 25.15
CA PRO A 389 63.07 62.26 24.86
C PRO A 389 63.70 61.61 26.08
N LEU A 390 64.38 60.47 25.90
CA LEU A 390 65.08 59.78 26.97
C LEU A 390 66.44 60.42 27.23
N SER A 391 66.75 60.70 28.50
CA SER A 391 68.11 61.06 28.91
C SER A 391 68.99 59.82 29.06
N ASP A 392 70.32 60.01 29.06
CA ASP A 392 71.27 58.91 29.28
C ASP A 392 71.01 58.16 30.60
N ALA A 393 70.59 58.89 31.65
CA ALA A 393 70.20 58.30 32.93
C ALA A 393 68.94 57.43 32.82
N ALA A 394 67.97 57.82 31.99
CA ALA A 394 66.75 57.04 31.76
C ALA A 394 67.05 55.78 30.94
N VAL A 395 67.91 55.87 29.91
CA VAL A 395 68.37 54.71 29.13
C VAL A 395 69.12 53.72 30.03
N ALA A 396 70.02 54.22 30.89
CA ALA A 396 70.76 53.37 31.84
C ALA A 396 69.84 52.67 32.84
N LEU A 397 68.82 53.38 33.35
CA LEU A 397 67.83 52.79 34.27
C LEU A 397 66.99 51.70 33.61
N ILE A 398 66.52 51.91 32.38
CA ILE A 398 65.75 50.89 31.65
C ILE A 398 66.59 49.65 31.38
N LYS A 399 67.85 49.82 30.95
CA LYS A 399 68.78 48.69 30.75
C LYS A 399 69.04 47.92 32.06
N LYS A 400 69.05 48.61 33.20
CA LYS A 400 69.21 48.02 34.53
C LYS A 400 68.03 47.15 34.98
N TYR A 401 66.86 47.26 34.37
CA TYR A 401 65.75 46.32 34.60
C TYR A 401 65.90 45.02 33.80
N ARG A 402 66.77 45.00 32.78
CA ARG A 402 66.93 43.88 31.84
C ARG A 402 68.15 43.00 32.12
N GLY A 403 69.09 43.48 32.95
CA GLY A 403 70.22 42.72 33.49
C GLY A 403 70.07 42.55 34.98
#